data_AF-A0A9D8QL23-F1
#
_entry.id   AF-A0A9D8QL23-F1
#
_cell.length_a   1.000
_cell.length_b   1.000
_cell.length_c   1.000
_cell.angle_alpha   90.00
_cell.angle_beta   90.00
_cell.angle_gamma   90.00
#
_symmetry.space_group_name_H-M   'P 1'
#
loop_
_entity.id
_entity.type
_entity.pdbx_description
1 polymer ?
#
loop_
_entity_poly.entity_id
_entity_poly.type
_entity_poly.pdbx_seq_one_letter_code
_entity_poly.pdbx_strand_id
1 'polypeptide(L)'
;AKQVASALWSTGAALYRYKTVIVVDEDIDPSDHEAVDWALAYRVRAGTDDLVVFPGSFGSPIDPSTPLEERSITELGAGIWNRLLLDATKTWRFPRREEWGGDRFPPTVAPAGEDLERVRRRWAEYRFSGGFGR
;
A
#
# COMPACT_ATOMS: atom_id res chain seq x y z
N ALA A 1 2.10 7.25 -6.56
CA ALA A 1 2.61 5.86 -6.51
C ALA A 1 3.51 5.42 -7.67
N LYS A 2 3.16 5.68 -8.93
CA LYS A 2 3.85 5.06 -10.09
C LYS A 2 5.37 5.30 -10.12
N GLN A 3 5.80 6.53 -9.83
CA GLN A 3 7.24 6.86 -9.73
C GLN A 3 7.95 6.09 -8.62
N VAL A 4 7.30 5.85 -7.48
CA VAL A 4 7.85 5.04 -6.37
C VAL A 4 8.03 3.59 -6.82
N ALA A 5 7.04 3.00 -7.49
CA ALA A 5 7.14 1.65 -8.02
C ALA A 5 8.27 1.54 -9.06
N SER A 6 8.35 2.47 -10.02
CA SER A 6 9.45 2.53 -10.99
C SER A 6 10.81 2.64 -10.31
N ALA A 7 10.94 3.45 -9.26
CA ALA A 7 12.18 3.61 -8.51
C ALA A 7 12.56 2.32 -7.79
N LEU A 8 11.61 1.60 -7.17
CA LEU A 8 11.90 0.30 -6.53
C LEU A 8 12.34 -0.75 -7.56
N TRP A 9 11.64 -0.82 -8.70
CA TRP A 9 11.87 -1.82 -9.74
C TRP A 9 13.13 -1.57 -10.58
N SER A 10 13.70 -0.37 -10.55
CA SER A 10 14.95 -0.06 -11.25
C SER A 10 16.21 -0.37 -10.42
N THR A 11 16.06 -0.77 -9.15
CA THR A 11 17.21 -1.13 -8.29
C THR A 11 17.62 -2.59 -8.47
N GLY A 12 18.90 -2.90 -8.19
CA GLY A 12 19.37 -4.30 -8.17
C GLY A 12 18.65 -5.19 -7.15
N ALA A 13 18.07 -4.60 -6.09
CA ALA A 13 17.26 -5.32 -5.11
C ALA A 13 15.97 -5.89 -5.73
N ALA A 14 15.47 -5.30 -6.81
CA ALA A 14 14.26 -5.73 -7.51
C ALA A 14 14.36 -7.17 -8.02
N LEU A 15 15.57 -7.70 -8.28
CA LEU A 15 15.76 -9.09 -8.70
C LEU A 15 15.14 -10.08 -7.70
N TYR A 16 15.13 -9.74 -6.41
CA TYR A 16 14.62 -10.62 -5.35
C TYR A 16 13.51 -9.99 -4.51
N ARG A 17 13.14 -8.73 -4.77
CA ARG A 17 12.19 -7.96 -3.96
C ARG A 17 11.17 -7.22 -4.82
N TYR A 18 10.12 -6.76 -4.15
CA TYR A 18 9.15 -5.81 -4.71
C TYR A 18 8.39 -6.36 -5.92
N LYS A 19 8.03 -7.65 -5.90
CA LYS A 19 7.13 -8.24 -6.91
C LYS A 19 5.77 -7.53 -6.91
N THR A 20 5.25 -7.25 -5.71
CA THR A 20 4.08 -6.42 -5.46
C THR A 20 4.49 -5.20 -4.65
N VAL A 21 4.01 -4.02 -5.04
CA VAL A 21 4.22 -2.75 -4.34
C VAL A 21 2.85 -2.14 -4.05
N ILE A 22 2.60 -1.83 -2.79
CA ILE A 22 1.44 -1.04 -2.36
C ILE A 22 1.97 0.32 -1.95
N VAL A 23 1.36 1.39 -2.45
CA VAL A 23 1.70 2.75 -2.05
C VAL A 23 0.50 3.37 -1.38
N VAL A 24 0.70 3.86 -0.16
CA VAL A 24 -0.28 4.53 0.68
C VAL A 24 0.19 5.95 0.98
N ASP A 25 -0.72 6.81 1.44
CA ASP A 25 -0.37 8.15 1.95
C ASP A 25 0.16 8.06 3.39
N GLU A 26 0.73 9.15 3.90
CA GLU A 26 1.35 9.25 5.23
C GLU A 26 0.39 9.00 6.40
N ASP A 27 -0.94 9.05 6.16
CA ASP A 27 -1.96 8.75 7.17
C ASP A 27 -2.19 7.25 7.39
N ILE A 28 -1.47 6.39 6.65
CA ILE A 28 -1.56 4.93 6.74
C ILE A 28 -0.20 4.37 7.18
N ASP A 29 -0.17 3.66 8.30
CA ASP A 29 1.01 2.91 8.73
C ASP A 29 1.17 1.65 7.86
N PRO A 30 2.25 1.52 7.06
CA PRO A 30 2.45 0.36 6.20
C PRO A 30 2.76 -0.93 6.96
N SER A 31 3.02 -0.88 8.27
CA SER A 31 3.20 -2.05 9.13
C SER A 31 1.90 -2.56 9.76
N ASP A 32 0.83 -1.76 9.71
CA ASP A 32 -0.52 -2.15 10.11
C ASP A 32 -1.29 -2.67 8.89
N HIS A 33 -1.46 -4.00 8.85
CA HIS A 33 -2.17 -4.66 7.76
C HIS A 33 -3.64 -4.24 7.66
N GLU A 34 -4.31 -3.95 8.77
CA GLU A 34 -5.72 -3.52 8.75
C GLU A 34 -5.83 -2.11 8.15
N ALA A 35 -4.90 -1.22 8.47
CA ALA A 35 -4.86 0.12 7.88
C ALA A 35 -4.56 0.08 6.37
N VAL A 36 -3.65 -0.80 5.95
CA VAL A 36 -3.34 -1.03 4.51
C VAL A 36 -4.57 -1.59 3.79
N ASP A 37 -5.24 -2.58 4.36
CA ASP A 37 -6.45 -3.18 3.78
C ASP A 37 -7.59 -2.16 3.65
N TRP A 38 -7.77 -1.30 4.65
CA TRP A 38 -8.70 -0.18 4.58
C TRP A 38 -8.33 0.79 3.43
N ALA A 39 -7.05 1.14 3.28
CA ALA A 39 -6.61 2.02 2.21
C ALA A 39 -6.86 1.39 0.83
N LEU A 40 -6.59 0.09 0.67
CA LEU A 40 -6.90 -0.65 -0.55
C LEU A 40 -8.40 -0.62 -0.86
N ALA A 41 -9.26 -0.90 0.12
CA ALA A 41 -10.70 -0.98 -0.06
C ALA A 41 -11.34 0.35 -0.48
N TYR A 42 -10.83 1.48 0.02
CA TYR A 42 -11.49 2.78 -0.16
C TYR A 42 -10.75 3.75 -1.09
N ARG A 43 -9.47 3.51 -1.42
CA ARG A 43 -8.67 4.40 -2.29
C ARG A 43 -8.33 3.80 -3.65
N VAL A 44 -8.36 2.48 -3.81
CA VAL A 44 -8.06 1.83 -5.09
C VAL A 44 -9.31 1.69 -5.94
N ARG A 45 -9.24 2.11 -7.20
CA ARG A 45 -10.28 1.85 -8.19
C ARG A 45 -9.84 0.77 -9.16
N ALA A 46 -10.40 -0.43 -9.04
CA ALA A 46 -10.10 -1.51 -9.98
C ALA A 46 -10.44 -1.10 -11.43
N GLY A 47 -9.54 -1.39 -12.37
CA GLY A 47 -9.70 -1.08 -13.79
C GLY A 47 -9.23 0.33 -14.23
N THR A 48 -8.74 1.16 -13.32
CA THR A 48 -8.05 2.42 -13.65
C THR A 48 -6.53 2.25 -13.58
N ASP A 49 -5.79 3.37 -13.63
CA ASP A 49 -4.36 3.38 -13.37
C ASP A 49 -4.00 3.10 -11.91
N ASP A 50 -4.96 2.84 -11.01
CA ASP A 50 -4.68 2.51 -9.61
C ASP A 50 -4.19 1.07 -9.42
N LEU A 51 -4.37 0.22 -10.43
CA LEU A 51 -3.79 -1.12 -10.52
C LEU A 51 -2.93 -1.19 -11.79
N VAL A 52 -1.62 -1.39 -11.64
CA VAL A 52 -0.71 -1.50 -12.78
C VAL A 52 0.02 -2.83 -12.74
N VAL A 53 -0.12 -3.60 -13.81
CA VAL A 53 0.72 -4.77 -14.07
C VAL A 53 1.88 -4.33 -14.96
N PHE A 54 3.11 -4.55 -14.50
CA PHE A 54 4.33 -4.30 -15.26
C PHE A 54 4.94 -5.64 -15.69
N PRO A 55 4.78 -6.04 -16.96
CA PRO A 55 5.14 -7.39 -17.39
C PRO A 55 6.64 -7.56 -17.68
N GLY A 56 7.12 -8.81 -17.59
CA GLY A 56 8.37 -9.23 -18.22
C GLY A 56 9.66 -8.65 -17.64
N SER A 57 9.69 -8.32 -16.35
CA SER A 57 10.89 -7.81 -15.68
C SER A 57 11.74 -8.93 -15.07
N PHE A 58 13.03 -8.68 -14.82
CA PHE A 58 13.84 -9.60 -14.03
C PHE A 58 13.29 -9.77 -12.63
N GLY A 59 13.32 -11.00 -12.14
CA GLY A 59 12.77 -11.45 -10.88
C GLY A 59 13.48 -12.70 -10.37
N SER A 60 12.97 -13.23 -9.26
CA SER A 60 13.66 -14.32 -8.58
C SER A 60 13.49 -15.64 -9.34
N PRO A 61 14.57 -16.35 -9.69
CA PRO A 61 14.49 -17.67 -10.33
C PRO A 61 13.98 -18.76 -9.38
N ILE A 62 13.83 -18.48 -8.09
CA ILE A 62 13.30 -19.44 -7.09
C ILE A 62 11.83 -19.19 -6.75
N ASP A 63 11.15 -18.24 -7.41
CA ASP A 63 9.74 -17.96 -7.15
C ASP A 63 8.84 -19.10 -7.68
N PRO A 64 8.11 -19.83 -6.81
CA PRO A 64 7.27 -20.95 -7.20
C PRO A 64 6.06 -20.59 -8.08
N SER A 65 5.73 -19.31 -8.24
CA SER A 65 4.59 -18.85 -9.06
C SER A 65 4.92 -18.54 -10.53
N THR A 66 6.20 -18.49 -10.91
CA THR A 66 6.64 -18.27 -12.31
C THR A 66 6.74 -19.62 -13.04
N PRO A 67 6.42 -19.82 -14.33
CA PRO A 67 6.68 -21.10 -15.02
C PRO A 67 8.16 -21.55 -14.94
N LEU A 68 8.47 -22.84 -14.99
CA LEU A 68 9.86 -23.31 -14.85
C LEU A 68 10.76 -22.78 -15.97
N GLU A 69 10.21 -22.66 -17.17
CA GLU A 69 10.84 -22.13 -18.38
C GLU A 69 11.25 -20.66 -18.19
N GLU A 70 10.45 -19.90 -17.44
CA GLU A 70 10.68 -18.50 -17.11
C GLU A 70 11.59 -18.29 -15.87
N ARG A 71 12.16 -19.38 -15.31
CA ARG A 71 13.12 -19.34 -14.19
C ARG A 71 14.55 -19.72 -14.60
N SER A 72 14.79 -19.94 -15.89
CA SER A 72 16.08 -20.41 -16.39
C SER A 72 17.18 -19.36 -16.23
N ILE A 73 18.00 -19.48 -15.20
CA ILE A 73 19.16 -18.59 -15.00
C ILE A 73 20.14 -18.72 -16.17
N THR A 74 20.31 -19.93 -16.72
CA THR A 74 21.25 -20.19 -17.82
C THR A 74 20.83 -19.50 -19.11
N GLU A 75 19.52 -19.48 -19.42
CA GLU A 75 19.02 -18.92 -20.69
C GLU A 75 18.62 -17.44 -20.56
N LEU A 76 18.05 -17.05 -19.41
CA LEU A 76 17.45 -15.72 -19.20
C LEU A 76 18.26 -14.83 -18.25
N GLY A 77 19.28 -15.38 -17.57
CA GLY A 77 20.08 -14.67 -16.57
C GLY A 77 19.37 -14.43 -15.22
N ALA A 78 18.06 -14.65 -15.15
CA ALA A 78 17.19 -14.42 -13.99
C ALA A 78 15.87 -15.20 -14.13
N GLY A 79 15.01 -15.12 -13.12
CA GLY A 79 13.59 -15.42 -13.31
C GLY A 79 12.86 -14.24 -13.97
N ILE A 80 11.69 -14.49 -14.56
CA ILE A 80 10.82 -13.45 -15.11
C ILE A 80 9.62 -13.24 -14.20
N TRP A 81 9.38 -11.98 -13.85
CA TRP A 81 8.23 -11.55 -13.06
C TRP A 81 7.40 -10.52 -13.82
N ASN A 82 6.08 -10.72 -13.76
CA ASN A 82 5.12 -9.63 -13.87
C ASN A 82 4.96 -9.01 -12.48
N ARG A 83 5.10 -7.69 -12.40
CA ARG A 83 5.01 -6.95 -11.15
C ARG A 83 3.65 -6.28 -11.02
N LEU A 84 3.22 -6.07 -9.78
CA LEU A 84 1.96 -5.43 -9.45
C LEU A 84 2.20 -4.16 -8.64
N LEU A 85 1.62 -3.06 -9.08
CA LEU A 85 1.44 -1.85 -8.28
C LEU A 85 -0.03 -1.72 -7.90
N LEU A 86 -0.28 -1.49 -6.60
CA LEU A 86 -1.55 -1.02 -6.06
C LEU A 86 -1.36 0.40 -5.53
N ASP A 87 -1.95 1.38 -6.20
CA ASP A 87 -1.94 2.80 -5.82
C ASP A 87 -3.12 3.08 -4.90
N ALA A 88 -2.90 2.94 -3.60
CA ALA A 88 -3.88 3.23 -2.55
C ALA A 88 -3.73 4.67 -2.02
N THR A 89 -3.28 5.60 -2.85
CA THR A 89 -3.17 7.02 -2.48
C THR A 89 -4.45 7.79 -2.80
N LYS A 90 -4.70 8.88 -2.07
CA LYS A 90 -5.78 9.82 -2.37
C LYS A 90 -5.54 10.42 -3.75
N THR A 91 -6.45 10.17 -4.69
CA THR A 91 -6.25 10.63 -6.06
C THR A 91 -6.25 12.16 -6.16
N TRP A 92 -5.16 12.72 -6.70
CA TRP A 92 -5.05 14.16 -6.95
C TRP A 92 -5.91 14.64 -8.13
N ARG A 93 -6.45 13.70 -8.92
CA ARG A 93 -7.25 14.00 -10.12
C ARG A 93 -8.64 14.53 -9.78
N PHE A 94 -9.15 14.23 -8.60
CA PHE A 94 -10.43 14.79 -8.15
C PHE A 94 -10.30 16.29 -7.91
N PRO A 95 -11.32 17.10 -8.26
CA PRO A 95 -11.33 18.51 -7.92
C PRO A 95 -11.33 18.68 -6.40
N ARG A 96 -10.80 19.81 -5.94
CA ARG A 96 -11.01 20.22 -4.55
C ARG A 96 -12.48 20.56 -4.32
N ARG A 97 -12.99 20.22 -3.14
CA ARG A 97 -14.40 20.37 -2.79
C ARG A 97 -14.56 21.11 -1.47
N GLU A 98 -15.47 22.06 -1.41
CA GLU A 98 -15.74 22.83 -0.19
C GLU A 98 -16.35 21.93 0.89
N GLU A 99 -17.23 21.01 0.50
CA GLU A 99 -17.82 20.01 1.38
C GLU A 99 -16.79 19.04 2.00
N TRP A 100 -15.56 19.01 1.46
CA TRP A 100 -14.43 18.24 2.00
C TRP A 100 -13.38 19.15 2.65
N GLY A 101 -13.75 20.36 3.06
CA GLY A 101 -12.83 21.32 3.67
C GLY A 101 -11.73 21.80 2.72
N GLY A 102 -11.99 21.79 1.41
CA GLY A 102 -11.02 22.18 0.37
C GLY A 102 -10.08 21.05 -0.07
N ASP A 103 -10.25 19.83 0.43
CA ASP A 103 -9.46 18.67 0.00
C ASP A 103 -10.03 18.04 -1.30
N ARG A 104 -9.24 17.14 -1.90
CA ARG A 104 -9.59 16.34 -3.09
C ARG A 104 -10.12 14.96 -2.74
N PHE A 105 -10.13 14.60 -1.45
CA PHE A 105 -10.64 13.33 -0.97
C PHE A 105 -11.56 13.58 0.24
N PRO A 106 -12.64 12.81 0.41
CA PRO A 106 -13.51 12.98 1.57
C PRO A 106 -12.74 12.79 2.89
N PRO A 107 -13.11 13.52 3.95
CA PRO A 107 -12.46 13.40 5.25
C PRO A 107 -12.68 12.01 5.84
N THR A 108 -11.65 11.48 6.49
CA THR A 108 -11.76 10.26 7.30
C THR A 108 -12.44 10.61 8.62
N VAL A 109 -13.36 9.74 9.08
CA VAL A 109 -13.98 9.88 10.39
C VAL A 109 -13.00 9.43 11.47
N ALA A 110 -12.68 10.32 12.41
CA ALA A 110 -11.91 10.02 13.59
C ALA A 110 -12.52 10.72 14.81
N PRO A 111 -12.43 10.13 16.03
CA PRO A 111 -12.84 10.84 17.23
C PRO A 111 -11.99 12.09 17.45
N ALA A 112 -12.56 13.11 18.10
CA ALA A 112 -11.82 14.33 18.42
C ALA A 112 -10.62 14.02 19.32
N GLY A 113 -9.52 14.76 19.14
CA GLY A 113 -8.29 14.55 19.92
C GLY A 113 -8.53 14.62 21.43
N GLU A 114 -9.33 15.59 21.88
CA GLU A 114 -9.70 15.75 23.29
C GLU A 114 -10.46 14.54 23.85
N ASP A 115 -11.35 13.94 23.06
CA ASP A 115 -12.09 12.74 23.46
C ASP A 115 -11.16 11.53 23.56
N LEU A 116 -10.26 11.35 22.59
CA LEU A 116 -9.25 10.29 22.63
C LEU A 116 -8.34 10.44 23.85
N GLU A 117 -7.87 11.64 24.15
CA GLU A 117 -7.04 11.92 25.32
C GLU A 117 -7.79 11.67 26.62
N ARG A 118 -9.07 12.07 26.70
CA ARG A 118 -9.92 11.80 27.85
C ARG A 118 -10.09 10.31 28.09
N VAL A 119 -10.30 9.52 27.04
CA VAL A 119 -10.40 8.06 27.11
C VAL A 119 -9.05 7.45 27.52
N ARG A 120 -7.95 7.86 26.89
CA ARG A 120 -6.59 7.43 27.21
C ARG A 120 -6.24 7.62 28.68
N ARG A 121 -6.48 8.83 29.22
CA ARG A 121 -6.16 9.16 30.63
C ARG A 121 -6.92 8.27 31.61
N ARG A 122 -8.14 7.87 31.27
CA ARG A 122 -9.03 7.09 32.13
C ARG A 122 -9.07 5.60 31.78
N TRP A 123 -8.19 5.14 30.89
CA TRP A 123 -8.25 3.77 30.37
C TRP A 123 -8.22 2.71 31.48
N ALA A 124 -7.39 2.94 32.50
CA ALA A 124 -7.29 2.07 33.68
C ALA A 124 -8.59 2.01 34.51
N GLU A 125 -9.39 3.08 34.52
CA GLU A 125 -10.68 3.12 35.24
C GLU A 125 -11.72 2.21 34.58
N TYR A 126 -11.63 2.01 33.25
CA TYR A 126 -12.61 1.25 32.48
C TYR A 126 -12.46 -0.27 32.60
N ARG A 127 -11.41 -0.75 33.29
CA ARG A 127 -11.14 -2.17 33.54
C ARG A 127 -11.07 -3.04 32.28
N PHE A 128 -10.71 -2.45 31.13
CA PHE A 128 -10.37 -3.21 29.93
C PHE A 128 -8.99 -3.85 30.10
N SER A 129 -8.84 -5.11 29.67
CA SER A 129 -7.54 -5.79 29.63
C SER A 129 -6.78 -5.37 28.36
N GLY A 130 -5.67 -4.64 28.51
CA GLY A 130 -4.81 -4.20 27.39
C GLY A 130 -4.42 -2.72 27.47
N GLY A 131 -3.41 -2.31 26.70
CA GLY A 131 -3.07 -0.89 26.53
C GLY A 131 -4.01 -0.22 25.53
N PHE A 132 -4.33 1.07 25.73
CA PHE A 132 -5.16 1.82 24.77
C PHE A 132 -4.48 1.89 23.40
N GLY A 133 -5.19 1.52 22.33
CA GLY A 133 -4.71 1.63 20.95
C GLY A 133 -3.59 0.65 20.59
N ARG A 134 -3.57 -0.52 21.23
CA ARG A 134 -2.76 -1.69 20.84
C ARG A 134 -3.66 -2.81 20.36
#